data_AF-B8LXG9-F1
#
_entry.id   AF-B8LXG9-F1
#
_cell.length_a   1.000
_cell.length_b   1.000
_cell.length_c   1.000
_cell.angle_alpha   90.00
_cell.angle_beta   90.00
_cell.angle_gamma   90.00
#
_symmetry.space_group_name_H-M   'P 1'
#
loop_
_entity.id
_entity.type
_entity.pdbx_description
1 polymer ?
#
loop_
_entity_poly.entity_id
_entity_poly.type
_entity_poly.pdbx_seq_one_letter_code
_entity_poly.pdbx_strand_id
1 'polypeptide(L)'
;MSNEKTVSEYTMAAAKAMLDEIHPKLPQASNDHNSYCLGSINGHNIAIACLPSGVHGTTSAATVASSMLHTFPSIKFGLMVGIGGGVPGRHSDKNDPIRLGDVVVSKPTNSSGGVLQYDLGKSLGNGLFQRTGSLNKPPQVLLTAVSELQADHMMGFTQIPNFLSQITQKYPSMKTFSYPGKEFDELFEREYEHVSTGVDNDNDGPCKMCDKRRLVPQPDRKTTDPRVHYGIIASGNQLMRDARMRDLLAQEDPGILCFEMEAAGLMDQFPCLVIRGISDYTDSHKSGLWQPYAASVAAAYAKELLSVISARQIWKTTTINEAIGIQQPPPQAANPLLQLAGLSLLGPSTPLHEAIARGQHDVVKSLLEKGVPNINAQDSRGYTPLHIAVEQDDLVSAKALIEKGASTFRPNIMVQPVLKMAVHLGNEEMVKLFLDQGGNVDERDALGYTPLVAAASSGNDKLLTLLIQQGADLNARGSRGGTALHQASHVGHAGAVRILLKAGANPDVRDISGRTPLQIATRLRRENVKKVFAEANIV
;
A
#
# COMPACT_ATOMS: atom_id res chain seq x y z
N MET A 1 10.68 45.55 -6.55
CA MET A 1 9.79 44.36 -6.52
C MET A 1 10.69 43.16 -6.62
N SER A 2 11.04 42.54 -5.49
CA SER A 2 11.85 41.33 -5.47
C SER A 2 11.07 40.20 -6.14
N ASN A 3 11.58 39.68 -7.25
CA ASN A 3 11.12 38.43 -7.85
C ASN A 3 11.53 37.27 -6.93
N GLU A 4 10.83 37.12 -5.81
CA GLU A 4 11.00 35.95 -4.93
C GLU A 4 10.32 34.75 -5.58
N LYS A 5 11.14 33.79 -6.00
CA LYS A 5 10.66 32.52 -6.55
C LYS A 5 10.11 31.67 -5.43
N THR A 6 8.93 31.11 -5.63
CA THR A 6 8.30 30.19 -4.68
C THR A 6 8.96 28.81 -4.69
N VAL A 7 8.82 28.04 -3.60
CA VAL A 7 9.35 26.67 -3.50
C VAL A 7 8.92 25.79 -4.69
N SER A 8 7.68 25.96 -5.17
CA SER A 8 7.15 25.21 -6.32
C SER A 8 7.86 25.55 -7.64
N GLU A 9 8.43 26.74 -7.77
CA GLU A 9 9.23 27.13 -8.94
C GLU A 9 10.61 26.48 -8.93
N TYR A 10 11.25 26.36 -7.75
CA TYR A 10 12.52 25.66 -7.62
C TYR A 10 12.37 24.17 -7.94
N THR A 11 11.34 23.51 -7.40
CA THR A 11 11.09 22.09 -7.67
C THR A 11 10.74 21.83 -9.14
N MET A 12 9.90 22.67 -9.75
CA MET A 12 9.58 22.58 -11.18
C MET A 12 10.82 22.81 -12.07
N ALA A 13 11.66 23.81 -11.75
CA ALA A 13 12.89 24.07 -12.50
C ALA A 13 13.89 22.91 -12.40
N ALA A 14 14.11 22.38 -11.19
CA ALA A 14 14.97 21.23 -10.95
C ALA A 14 14.49 19.98 -11.70
N ALA A 15 13.19 19.67 -11.63
CA ALA A 15 12.61 18.51 -12.30
C ALA A 15 12.71 18.63 -13.84
N LYS A 16 12.43 19.82 -14.40
CA LYS A 16 12.61 20.08 -15.83
C LYS A 16 14.05 19.90 -16.30
N ALA A 17 15.01 20.35 -15.49
CA ALA A 17 16.43 20.27 -15.83
C ALA A 17 16.94 18.82 -15.87
N MET A 18 16.25 17.87 -15.22
CA MET A 18 16.58 16.44 -15.23
C MET A 18 16.09 15.70 -16.49
N LEU A 19 15.19 16.27 -17.28
CA LEU A 19 14.71 15.67 -18.53
C LEU A 19 15.87 15.53 -19.54
N ASP A 20 15.95 14.35 -20.17
CA ASP A 20 16.87 14.11 -21.29
C ASP A 20 16.39 14.90 -22.51
N GLU A 21 15.09 14.82 -22.80
CA GLU A 21 14.40 15.56 -23.86
C GLU A 21 13.14 16.24 -23.32
N ILE A 22 12.84 17.45 -23.80
CA ILE A 22 11.60 18.17 -23.51
C ILE A 22 10.68 18.03 -24.73
N HIS A 23 9.47 17.52 -24.50
CA HIS A 23 8.47 17.32 -25.55
C HIS A 23 7.56 18.55 -25.70
N PRO A 24 6.93 18.75 -26.88
CA PRO A 24 5.95 19.82 -27.08
C PRO A 24 4.72 19.63 -26.18
N LYS A 25 4.00 20.72 -25.92
CA LYS A 25 2.73 20.68 -25.18
C LYS A 25 1.68 19.89 -25.95
N LEU A 26 0.88 19.11 -25.23
CA LEU A 26 -0.28 18.41 -25.77
C LEU A 26 -1.57 19.20 -25.50
N PRO A 27 -2.64 18.99 -26.30
CA PRO A 27 -3.96 19.53 -26.01
C PRO A 27 -4.44 19.05 -24.64
N GLN A 28 -5.01 19.96 -23.86
CA GLN A 28 -5.48 19.71 -22.49
C GLN A 28 -6.99 19.88 -22.41
N ALA A 29 -7.66 19.05 -21.60
CA ALA A 29 -9.09 19.15 -21.39
C ALA A 29 -9.44 20.48 -20.70
N SER A 30 -10.60 21.05 -21.01
CA SER A 30 -11.03 22.36 -20.48
C SER A 30 -11.26 22.39 -18.97
N ASN A 31 -11.37 21.22 -18.33
CA ASN A 31 -11.55 21.05 -16.89
C ASN A 31 -10.24 20.78 -16.13
N ASP A 32 -9.12 20.58 -16.83
CA ASP A 32 -7.81 20.42 -16.21
C ASP A 32 -7.07 21.75 -16.21
N HIS A 33 -6.73 22.26 -15.03
CA HIS A 33 -6.05 23.54 -14.83
C HIS A 33 -4.54 23.36 -14.53
N ASN A 34 -4.03 22.14 -14.55
CA ASN A 34 -2.62 21.87 -14.31
C ASN A 34 -1.74 22.46 -15.42
N SER A 35 -0.52 22.84 -15.06
CA SER A 35 0.51 23.17 -16.04
C SER A 35 1.48 22.00 -16.18
N TYR A 36 1.48 21.35 -17.34
CA TYR A 36 2.37 20.22 -17.60
C TYR A 36 3.65 20.62 -18.32
N CYS A 37 4.77 20.03 -17.88
CA CYS A 37 5.96 19.87 -18.69
C CYS A 37 6.09 18.40 -19.09
N LEU A 38 6.25 18.15 -20.38
CA LEU A 38 6.38 16.80 -20.93
C LEU A 38 7.82 16.57 -21.37
N GLY A 39 8.29 15.34 -21.27
CA GLY A 39 9.63 14.97 -21.70
C GLY A 39 9.93 13.49 -21.54
N SER A 40 11.21 13.15 -21.57
CA SER A 40 11.66 11.78 -21.34
C SER A 40 12.88 11.71 -20.41
N ILE A 41 12.99 10.58 -19.70
CA ILE A 41 14.16 10.20 -18.91
C ILE A 41 14.42 8.71 -19.14
N ASN A 42 15.59 8.34 -19.63
CA ASN A 42 16.01 6.94 -19.82
C ASN A 42 14.94 6.04 -20.51
N GLY A 43 14.29 6.57 -21.55
CA GLY A 43 13.25 5.87 -22.31
C GLY A 43 11.85 5.86 -21.67
N HIS A 44 11.66 6.47 -20.50
CA HIS A 44 10.34 6.72 -19.92
C HIS A 44 9.75 8.03 -20.44
N ASN A 45 8.45 8.05 -20.74
CA ASN A 45 7.71 9.29 -20.97
C ASN A 45 7.30 9.90 -19.63
N ILE A 46 7.61 11.18 -19.43
CA ILE A 46 7.42 11.89 -18.17
C ILE A 46 6.43 13.04 -18.36
N ALA A 47 5.45 13.13 -17.47
CA ALA A 47 4.57 14.28 -17.29
C ALA A 47 4.81 14.90 -15.91
N ILE A 48 5.28 16.15 -15.89
CA ILE A 48 5.58 16.90 -14.66
C ILE A 48 4.50 17.95 -14.45
N ALA A 49 3.88 17.98 -13.27
CA ALA A 49 3.05 19.10 -12.81
C ALA A 49 3.58 19.60 -11.46
N CYS A 50 3.32 20.88 -11.16
CA CYS A 50 3.56 21.46 -9.83
C CYS A 50 2.26 22.05 -9.29
N LEU A 51 2.24 22.29 -7.99
CA LEU A 51 1.21 23.11 -7.37
C LEU A 51 1.20 24.52 -7.98
N PRO A 52 0.03 25.18 -8.07
CA PRO A 52 -0.04 26.59 -8.46
C PRO A 52 0.85 27.47 -7.57
N SER A 53 1.34 28.58 -8.12
CA SER A 53 2.19 29.51 -7.36
C SER A 53 1.47 29.99 -6.09
N GLY A 54 2.16 29.92 -4.94
CA GLY A 54 1.62 30.28 -3.63
C GLY A 54 0.65 29.26 -3.01
N VAL A 55 0.41 28.10 -3.64
CA VAL A 55 -0.49 27.07 -3.13
C VAL A 55 0.32 25.88 -2.60
N HIS A 56 0.00 25.45 -1.37
CA HIS A 56 0.59 24.28 -0.71
C HIS A 56 -0.49 23.46 0.02
N GLY A 57 -0.12 22.28 0.50
CA GLY A 57 -0.98 21.41 1.30
C GLY A 57 -1.56 20.20 0.56
N THR A 58 -2.04 19.26 1.36
CA THR A 58 -2.50 17.92 0.95
C THR A 58 -3.61 17.95 -0.11
N THR A 59 -4.66 18.77 0.08
CA THR A 59 -5.81 18.85 -0.85
C THR A 59 -5.42 19.32 -2.25
N SER A 60 -4.60 20.36 -2.34
CA SER A 60 -4.15 20.90 -3.64
C SER A 60 -3.28 19.88 -4.36
N ALA A 61 -2.44 19.18 -3.61
CA ALA A 61 -1.55 18.17 -4.17
C ALA A 61 -2.32 16.94 -4.68
N ALA A 62 -3.38 16.52 -3.96
CA ALA A 62 -4.33 15.51 -4.43
C ALA A 62 -5.07 15.93 -5.71
N THR A 63 -5.48 17.19 -5.79
CA THR A 63 -6.21 17.74 -6.96
C THR A 63 -5.33 17.71 -8.21
N VAL A 64 -4.08 18.17 -8.11
CA VAL A 64 -3.11 18.13 -9.21
C VAL A 64 -2.90 16.69 -9.69
N ALA A 65 -2.70 15.74 -8.76
CA ALA A 65 -2.49 14.34 -9.11
C ALA A 65 -3.73 13.70 -9.79
N SER A 66 -4.93 14.00 -9.29
CA SER A 66 -6.19 13.50 -9.85
C SER A 66 -6.41 14.00 -11.28
N SER A 67 -6.23 15.30 -11.52
CA SER A 67 -6.31 15.87 -12.88
C SER A 67 -5.24 15.28 -13.81
N MET A 68 -4.04 14.99 -13.30
CA MET A 68 -2.98 14.33 -14.07
C MET A 68 -3.38 12.92 -14.52
N LEU A 69 -3.99 12.11 -13.65
CA LEU A 69 -4.46 10.77 -13.99
C LEU A 69 -5.59 10.77 -15.02
N HIS A 70 -6.44 11.79 -14.99
CA HIS A 70 -7.49 11.97 -15.97
C HIS A 70 -6.92 12.36 -17.35
N THR A 71 -5.97 13.29 -17.38
CA THR A 71 -5.35 13.77 -18.62
C THR A 71 -4.40 12.73 -19.23
N PHE A 72 -3.71 11.95 -18.41
CA PHE A 72 -2.75 10.93 -18.83
C PHE A 72 -3.13 9.54 -18.28
N PRO A 73 -4.12 8.86 -18.87
CA PRO A 73 -4.60 7.58 -18.35
C PRO A 73 -3.56 6.44 -18.42
N SER A 74 -2.50 6.62 -19.21
CA SER A 74 -1.42 5.63 -19.38
C SER A 74 -0.31 5.72 -18.34
N ILE A 75 -0.39 6.64 -17.36
CA ILE A 75 0.61 6.72 -16.28
C ILE A 75 0.68 5.38 -15.54
N LYS A 76 1.91 4.93 -15.22
CA LYS A 76 2.17 3.62 -14.58
C LYS A 76 2.48 3.72 -13.09
N PHE A 77 3.15 4.79 -12.66
CA PHE A 77 3.44 5.10 -11.26
C PHE A 77 3.78 6.60 -11.15
N GLY A 78 3.72 7.13 -9.94
CA GLY A 78 4.08 8.52 -9.65
C GLY A 78 5.41 8.67 -8.91
N LEU A 79 6.03 9.83 -9.03
CA LEU A 79 7.09 10.29 -8.14
C LEU A 79 6.68 11.65 -7.59
N MET A 80 6.72 11.80 -6.27
CA MET A 80 6.45 13.08 -5.62
C MET A 80 7.78 13.69 -5.16
N VAL A 81 8.33 14.56 -5.98
CA VAL A 81 9.63 15.19 -5.78
C VAL A 81 9.45 16.59 -5.19
N GLY A 82 10.15 16.89 -4.11
CA GLY A 82 10.03 18.17 -3.43
C GLY A 82 11.15 18.40 -2.42
N ILE A 83 10.96 19.38 -1.55
CA ILE A 83 11.86 19.66 -0.42
C ILE A 83 11.13 19.41 0.89
N GLY A 84 11.88 19.09 1.94
CA GLY A 84 11.36 18.93 3.29
C GLY A 84 12.43 19.28 4.32
N GLY A 85 12.05 19.25 5.58
CA GLY A 85 12.96 19.45 6.69
C GLY A 85 13.45 18.12 7.25
N GLY A 86 14.75 18.00 7.54
CA GLY A 86 15.39 16.77 8.02
C GLY A 86 15.34 16.64 9.55
N VAL A 87 15.34 15.40 10.04
CA VAL A 87 15.47 15.11 11.47
C VAL A 87 16.93 14.77 11.79
N PRO A 88 17.67 15.65 12.46
CA PRO A 88 19.08 15.42 12.77
C PRO A 88 19.27 14.35 13.87
N GLY A 89 20.32 13.54 13.76
CA GLY A 89 20.90 12.81 14.90
C GLY A 89 20.22 11.51 15.38
N ARG A 90 19.34 10.86 14.60
CA ARG A 90 18.61 9.64 15.06
C ARG A 90 18.67 8.39 14.16
N HIS A 91 19.76 8.21 13.41
CA HIS A 91 19.97 6.99 12.62
C HIS A 91 20.53 5.80 13.40
N SER A 92 20.34 4.60 12.83
CA SER A 92 21.06 3.36 13.18
C SER A 92 22.58 3.49 13.02
N ASP A 93 23.07 4.48 12.27
CA ASP A 93 24.47 4.88 12.23
C ASP A 93 24.64 6.29 12.81
N LYS A 94 25.01 6.36 14.08
CA LYS A 94 25.28 7.64 14.78
C LYS A 94 26.41 8.44 14.12
N ASN A 95 27.16 7.83 13.20
CA ASN A 95 28.27 8.47 12.49
C ASN A 95 27.84 9.18 11.20
N ASP A 96 26.56 9.09 10.81
CA ASP A 96 26.06 9.74 9.60
C ASP A 96 24.68 10.42 9.78
N PRO A 97 24.62 11.58 10.46
CA PRO A 97 23.38 12.34 10.56
C PRO A 97 22.96 12.95 9.23
N ILE A 98 21.65 13.09 9.02
CA ILE A 98 21.05 13.89 7.92
C ILE A 98 21.57 15.31 7.97
N ARG A 99 21.93 15.85 6.80
CA ARG A 99 22.37 17.24 6.60
C ARG A 99 21.52 18.00 5.60
N LEU A 100 21.64 19.31 5.64
CA LEU A 100 21.12 20.16 4.57
C LEU A 100 21.78 19.77 3.24
N GLY A 101 20.95 19.65 2.21
CA GLY A 101 21.36 19.18 0.89
C GLY A 101 21.43 17.65 0.73
N ASP A 102 21.11 16.86 1.76
CA ASP A 102 20.85 15.43 1.59
C ASP A 102 19.47 15.18 0.95
N VAL A 103 19.15 13.92 0.68
CA VAL A 103 17.83 13.49 0.23
C VAL A 103 17.29 12.37 1.11
N VAL A 104 16.02 12.48 1.48
CA VAL A 104 15.24 11.43 2.15
C VAL A 104 14.26 10.84 1.16
N VAL A 105 14.24 9.51 1.10
CA VAL A 105 13.37 8.72 0.22
C VAL A 105 12.44 7.88 1.08
N SER A 106 11.13 7.99 0.83
CA SER A 106 10.13 7.26 1.60
C SER A 106 10.34 5.75 1.46
N LYS A 107 10.52 5.05 2.58
CA LYS A 107 10.67 3.59 2.64
C LYS A 107 9.66 2.99 3.62
N PRO A 108 8.84 2.01 3.17
CA PRO A 108 7.94 1.31 4.07
C PRO A 108 8.65 0.65 5.24
N THR A 109 8.00 0.67 6.39
CA THR A 109 8.38 -0.07 7.61
C THR A 109 7.27 -1.05 7.96
N ASN A 110 7.43 -1.79 9.07
CA ASN A 110 6.37 -2.66 9.58
C ASN A 110 5.12 -1.89 10.03
N SER A 111 5.23 -0.59 10.30
CA SER A 111 4.16 0.27 10.84
C SER A 111 3.70 1.37 9.89
N SER A 112 4.39 1.60 8.77
CA SER A 112 4.09 2.70 7.84
C SER A 112 4.36 2.30 6.38
N GLY A 113 3.55 2.80 5.45
CA GLY A 113 3.78 2.72 4.01
C GLY A 113 5.00 3.53 3.51
N GLY A 114 5.73 4.21 4.40
CA GLY A 114 6.88 5.06 4.10
C GLY A 114 6.55 6.55 4.17
N VAL A 115 5.27 6.89 4.22
CA VAL A 115 4.77 8.22 4.59
C VAL A 115 3.83 8.06 5.78
N LEU A 116 3.93 8.99 6.73
CA LEU A 116 3.14 8.98 7.95
C LEU A 116 2.44 10.34 8.10
N GLN A 117 1.11 10.35 8.11
CA GLN A 117 0.39 11.58 8.43
C GLN A 117 0.36 11.78 9.96
N TYR A 118 1.19 12.70 10.46
CA TYR A 118 1.41 12.82 11.91
C TYR A 118 0.29 13.58 12.64
N ASP A 119 -0.50 14.38 11.91
CA ASP A 119 -1.58 15.22 12.44
C ASP A 119 -2.99 14.65 12.20
N LEU A 120 -3.09 13.42 11.68
CA LEU A 120 -4.36 12.72 11.47
C LEU A 120 -4.64 11.74 12.61
N GLY A 121 -5.73 11.98 13.34
CA GLY A 121 -6.00 11.23 14.56
C GLY A 121 -7.20 11.73 15.34
N LYS A 122 -7.44 11.09 16.47
CA LYS A 122 -8.50 11.44 17.43
C LYS A 122 -7.88 12.17 18.61
N SER A 123 -8.42 13.34 18.93
CA SER A 123 -8.17 13.99 20.22
C SER A 123 -8.84 13.20 21.32
N LEU A 124 -8.07 12.79 22.32
CA LEU A 124 -8.52 12.14 23.55
C LEU A 124 -8.64 13.18 24.68
N GLY A 125 -9.29 12.81 25.77
CA GLY A 125 -9.33 13.65 26.98
C GLY A 125 -7.93 13.99 27.49
N ASN A 126 -7.75 15.18 28.08
CA ASN A 126 -6.49 15.71 28.62
C ASN A 126 -5.41 16.10 27.56
N GLY A 127 -5.81 16.42 26.33
CA GLY A 127 -4.88 16.89 25.29
C GLY A 127 -4.02 15.80 24.66
N LEU A 128 -4.32 14.53 24.94
CA LEU A 128 -3.70 13.38 24.31
C LEU A 128 -4.22 13.22 22.87
N PHE A 129 -3.35 12.84 21.94
CA PHE A 129 -3.70 12.64 20.54
C PHE A 129 -3.38 11.21 20.14
N GLN A 130 -4.36 10.49 19.60
CA GLN A 130 -4.17 9.16 19.05
C GLN A 130 -4.17 9.25 17.53
N ARG A 131 -3.00 9.05 16.92
CA ARG A 131 -2.89 8.93 15.46
C ARG A 131 -3.75 7.79 14.93
N THR A 132 -4.43 8.02 13.82
CA THR A 132 -5.30 7.02 13.18
C THR A 132 -5.05 6.95 11.69
N GLY A 133 -5.07 5.72 11.17
CA GLY A 133 -4.88 5.45 9.74
C GLY A 133 -3.42 5.20 9.38
N SER A 134 -3.23 4.58 8.23
CA SER A 134 -1.92 4.45 7.60
C SER A 134 -2.07 4.69 6.11
N LEU A 135 -1.13 5.42 5.53
CA LEU A 135 -1.11 5.69 4.10
C LEU A 135 -0.60 4.46 3.32
N ASN A 136 -0.98 4.36 2.04
CA ASN A 136 -0.51 3.26 1.19
C ASN A 136 1.01 3.29 1.01
N LYS A 137 1.55 2.17 0.55
CA LYS A 137 2.96 2.02 0.19
C LYS A 137 3.21 2.31 -1.30
N PRO A 138 4.42 2.75 -1.68
CA PRO A 138 4.82 2.88 -3.08
C PRO A 138 4.65 1.57 -3.86
N PRO A 139 4.41 1.63 -5.19
CA PRO A 139 4.41 0.47 -6.08
C PRO A 139 5.63 -0.43 -5.94
N GLN A 140 5.43 -1.74 -6.12
CA GLN A 140 6.49 -2.74 -6.03
C GLN A 140 7.67 -2.46 -6.98
N VAL A 141 7.40 -1.92 -8.17
CA VAL A 141 8.45 -1.53 -9.13
C VAL A 141 9.36 -0.44 -8.56
N LEU A 142 8.81 0.54 -7.85
CA LEU A 142 9.58 1.60 -7.20
C LEU A 142 10.35 1.05 -5.99
N LEU A 143 9.72 0.18 -5.18
CA LEU A 143 10.38 -0.44 -4.03
C LEU A 143 11.55 -1.35 -4.43
N THR A 144 11.44 -2.03 -5.56
CA THR A 144 12.51 -2.87 -6.11
C THR A 144 13.69 -2.01 -6.55
N ALA A 145 13.43 -0.92 -7.29
CA ALA A 145 14.45 0.04 -7.70
C ALA A 145 15.10 0.76 -6.51
N VAL A 146 14.32 1.12 -5.49
CA VAL A 146 14.84 1.66 -4.22
C VAL A 146 15.77 0.67 -3.54
N SER A 147 15.46 -0.62 -3.56
CA SER A 147 16.32 -1.65 -2.93
C SER A 147 17.64 -1.83 -3.68
N GLU A 148 17.61 -1.76 -5.01
CA GLU A 148 18.80 -1.79 -5.87
C GLU A 148 19.70 -0.57 -5.61
N LEU A 149 19.15 0.64 -5.70
CA LEU A 149 19.91 1.86 -5.41
C LEU A 149 20.44 1.92 -3.98
N GLN A 150 19.66 1.45 -3.01
CA GLN A 150 20.13 1.42 -1.63
C GLN A 150 21.37 0.52 -1.47
N ALA A 151 21.43 -0.61 -2.19
CA ALA A 151 22.61 -1.47 -2.21
C ALA A 151 23.81 -0.77 -2.87
N ASP A 152 23.59 -0.09 -4.00
CA ASP A 152 24.63 0.69 -4.69
C ASP A 152 25.17 1.84 -3.83
N HIS A 153 24.29 2.58 -3.15
CA HIS A 153 24.65 3.66 -2.23
C HIS A 153 25.44 3.16 -1.03
N MET A 154 25.13 1.96 -0.51
CA MET A 154 25.95 1.32 0.54
C MET A 154 27.37 1.01 0.07
N MET A 155 27.56 0.78 -1.23
CA MET A 155 28.88 0.60 -1.85
C MET A 155 29.55 1.93 -2.25
N GLY A 156 28.86 3.07 -2.06
CA GLY A 156 29.34 4.40 -2.44
C GLY A 156 29.11 4.77 -3.90
N PHE A 157 28.31 4.01 -4.66
CA PHE A 157 27.98 4.31 -6.04
C PHE A 157 26.75 5.19 -6.13
N THR A 158 26.88 6.42 -6.64
CA THR A 158 25.75 7.29 -6.98
C THR A 158 26.04 8.16 -8.20
N GLN A 159 25.02 8.44 -8.99
CA GLN A 159 25.01 9.38 -10.11
C GLN A 159 24.50 10.77 -9.73
N ILE A 160 24.02 10.99 -8.50
CA ILE A 160 23.47 12.28 -8.06
C ILE A 160 24.47 13.43 -8.30
N PRO A 161 25.75 13.36 -7.86
CA PRO A 161 26.70 14.44 -8.11
C PRO A 161 26.92 14.71 -9.61
N ASN A 162 26.92 13.66 -10.43
CA ASN A 162 27.06 13.78 -11.87
C ASN A 162 25.89 14.56 -12.48
N PHE A 163 24.65 14.22 -12.12
CA PHE A 163 23.46 14.93 -12.60
C PHE A 163 23.43 16.39 -12.13
N LEU A 164 23.81 16.67 -10.88
CA LEU A 164 23.92 18.03 -10.36
C LEU A 164 24.94 18.85 -11.17
N SER A 165 26.10 18.28 -11.48
CA SER A 165 27.13 18.94 -12.30
C SER A 165 26.62 19.22 -13.72
N GLN A 166 25.90 18.28 -14.33
CA GLN A 166 25.34 18.43 -15.68
C GLN A 166 24.30 19.55 -15.75
N ILE A 167 23.45 19.72 -14.71
CA ILE A 167 22.48 20.82 -14.68
C ILE A 167 23.17 22.18 -14.76
N THR A 168 24.19 22.39 -13.93
CA THR A 168 24.88 23.69 -13.88
C THR A 168 25.64 24.00 -15.17
N GLN A 169 26.10 22.96 -15.89
CA GLN A 169 26.70 23.07 -17.22
C GLN A 169 25.65 23.36 -18.31
N LYS A 170 24.52 22.64 -18.30
CA LYS A 170 23.44 22.78 -19.28
C LYS A 170 22.66 24.08 -19.13
N TYR A 171 22.48 24.56 -17.90
CA TYR A 171 21.74 25.76 -17.56
C TYR A 171 22.57 26.67 -16.63
N PRO A 172 23.46 27.52 -17.20
CA PRO A 172 24.30 28.43 -16.40
C PRO A 172 23.51 29.38 -15.49
N SER A 173 22.26 29.70 -15.85
CA SER A 173 21.33 30.51 -15.05
C SER A 173 20.85 29.82 -13.76
N MET A 174 21.07 28.51 -13.61
CA MET A 174 20.74 27.73 -12.41
C MET A 174 21.89 27.65 -11.41
N LYS A 175 22.83 28.60 -11.41
CA LYS A 175 23.96 28.63 -10.46
C LYS A 175 23.53 28.53 -8.99
N THR A 176 22.37 29.08 -8.63
CA THR A 176 21.81 29.02 -7.27
C THR A 176 21.39 27.61 -6.82
N PHE A 177 21.33 26.64 -7.74
CA PHE A 177 21.06 25.22 -7.47
C PHE A 177 22.34 24.42 -7.20
N SER A 178 23.47 25.10 -6.98
CA SER A 178 24.73 24.46 -6.59
C SER A 178 24.83 24.34 -5.07
N TYR A 179 25.72 23.46 -4.59
CA TYR A 179 25.99 23.29 -3.16
C TYR A 179 26.31 24.64 -2.50
N PRO A 180 25.53 25.09 -1.49
CA PRO A 180 25.69 26.42 -0.89
C PRO A 180 27.01 26.62 -0.13
N GLY A 181 27.59 25.56 0.42
CA GLY A 181 28.77 25.62 1.28
C GLY A 181 28.51 25.01 2.66
N LYS A 182 29.53 24.38 3.25
CA LYS A 182 29.42 23.69 4.55
C LYS A 182 29.19 24.65 5.71
N GLU A 183 29.64 25.89 5.57
CA GLU A 183 29.47 26.97 6.52
C GLU A 183 28.02 27.41 6.70
N PHE A 184 27.14 27.03 5.76
CA PHE A 184 25.71 27.29 5.83
C PHE A 184 24.91 26.06 6.30
N ASP A 185 25.58 24.95 6.63
CA ASP A 185 24.99 23.76 7.24
C ASP A 185 24.94 23.91 8.77
N GLU A 186 24.05 24.76 9.24
CA GLU A 186 23.97 25.19 10.64
C GLU A 186 22.82 24.49 11.37
N LEU A 187 23.15 23.62 12.34
CA LEU A 187 22.19 23.01 13.24
C LEU A 187 22.30 23.64 14.62
N PHE A 188 21.22 24.20 15.14
CA PHE A 188 21.17 24.78 16.48
C PHE A 188 20.60 23.80 17.50
N GLU A 189 20.87 24.06 18.79
CA GLU A 189 20.21 23.39 19.91
C GLU A 189 18.68 23.44 19.76
N ARG A 190 17.99 22.33 20.04
CA ARG A 190 16.52 22.23 19.86
C ARG A 190 15.71 23.19 20.73
N GLU A 191 16.27 23.68 21.84
CA GLU A 191 15.66 24.70 22.70
C GLU A 191 15.98 26.13 22.25
N TYR A 192 16.77 26.30 21.18
CA TYR A 192 17.03 27.60 20.59
C TYR A 192 15.95 27.95 19.58
N GLU A 193 15.22 29.03 19.85
CA GLU A 193 14.37 29.67 18.86
C GLU A 193 15.12 30.74 18.07
N HIS A 194 14.84 30.80 16.76
CA HIS A 194 15.41 31.79 15.86
C HIS A 194 15.13 33.22 16.35
N VAL A 195 16.15 34.07 16.29
CA VAL A 195 16.06 35.49 16.67
C VAL A 195 15.65 36.30 15.44
N SER A 196 14.35 36.52 15.25
CA SER A 196 13.83 37.34 14.15
C SER A 196 13.88 38.84 14.48
N THR A 197 14.08 39.69 13.47
CA THR A 197 14.05 41.15 13.61
C THR A 197 12.65 41.77 13.49
N GLY A 198 11.59 40.97 13.65
CA GLY A 198 10.21 41.46 13.75
C GLY A 198 9.42 41.52 12.44
N VAL A 199 9.80 40.76 11.40
CA VAL A 199 8.94 40.48 10.25
C VAL A 199 9.04 38.99 9.95
N ASP A 200 7.96 38.24 10.19
CA ASP A 200 7.85 36.81 9.92
C ASP A 200 7.83 36.53 8.41
N ASN A 201 8.95 36.75 7.74
CA ASN A 201 9.16 36.31 6.37
C ASN A 201 9.99 35.05 6.41
N ASP A 202 9.57 34.02 5.68
CA ASP A 202 10.29 32.75 5.41
C ASP A 202 11.67 32.93 4.73
N ASN A 203 12.11 34.18 4.62
CA ASN A 203 13.29 34.69 3.94
C ASN A 203 14.18 35.55 4.84
N ASP A 204 13.99 35.56 6.17
CA ASP A 204 15.06 36.02 7.04
C ASP A 204 16.31 35.20 6.66
N GLY A 205 17.37 35.93 6.30
CA GLY A 205 18.54 35.35 5.63
C GLY A 205 19.27 34.32 6.50
N PRO A 206 20.53 33.96 6.16
CA PRO A 206 21.28 33.03 7.01
C PRO A 206 21.25 33.54 8.46
N CYS A 207 21.23 32.62 9.43
CA CYS A 207 21.05 32.86 10.87
C CYS A 207 22.15 33.76 11.49
N LYS A 208 22.30 34.99 10.99
CA LYS A 208 23.39 35.93 11.26
C LYS A 208 23.27 36.53 12.64
N MET A 209 22.04 36.74 13.10
CA MET A 209 21.71 37.29 14.42
C MET A 209 21.59 36.19 15.49
N CYS A 210 21.65 34.91 15.08
CA CYS A 210 21.59 33.79 16.01
C CYS A 210 22.98 33.54 16.63
N ASP A 211 22.99 33.21 17.92
CA ASP A 211 24.17 32.92 18.71
C ASP A 211 24.82 31.62 18.25
N LYS A 212 25.94 31.76 17.53
CA LYS A 212 26.71 30.63 16.98
C LYS A 212 27.30 29.72 18.05
N ARG A 213 27.35 30.14 19.32
CA ARG A 213 27.77 29.26 20.43
C ARG A 213 26.75 28.15 20.72
N ARG A 214 25.52 28.28 20.22
CA ARG A 214 24.43 27.30 20.37
C ARG A 214 24.32 26.35 19.17
N LEU A 215 25.34 26.33 18.31
CA LEU A 215 25.44 25.35 17.23
C LEU A 215 25.78 23.98 17.82
N VAL A 216 25.05 22.96 17.37
CA VAL A 216 25.32 21.57 17.71
C VAL A 216 26.53 21.10 16.90
N PRO A 217 27.59 20.57 17.54
CA PRO A 217 28.72 20.00 16.82
C PRO A 217 28.27 18.82 15.97
N GLN A 218 28.73 18.82 14.73
CA GLN A 218 28.29 17.93 13.70
C GLN A 218 29.52 17.21 13.09
N PRO A 219 29.52 15.87 12.90
CA PRO A 219 30.69 15.15 12.38
C PRO A 219 31.17 15.65 11.01
N ASP A 220 32.48 15.69 10.79
CA ASP A 220 33.03 16.06 9.49
C ASP A 220 32.74 14.99 8.43
N ARG A 221 32.23 15.40 7.27
CA ARG A 221 32.06 14.54 6.11
C ARG A 221 33.30 14.57 5.21
N LYS A 222 33.70 13.40 4.71
CA LYS A 222 34.83 13.26 3.76
C LYS A 222 34.55 13.90 2.40
N THR A 223 33.28 14.01 2.01
CA THR A 223 32.83 14.57 0.75
C THR A 223 31.68 15.56 1.00
N THR A 224 31.45 16.45 0.05
CA THR A 224 30.29 17.36 0.01
C THR A 224 29.11 16.77 -0.77
N ASP A 225 29.24 15.53 -1.23
CA ASP A 225 28.20 14.87 -2.01
C ASP A 225 26.96 14.63 -1.15
N PRO A 226 25.75 14.82 -1.71
CA PRO A 226 24.52 14.47 -1.02
C PRO A 226 24.51 13.00 -0.60
N ARG A 227 24.00 12.73 0.61
CA ARG A 227 23.71 11.37 1.05
C ARG A 227 22.23 11.05 0.86
N VAL A 228 21.96 9.78 0.59
CA VAL A 228 20.61 9.25 0.42
C VAL A 228 20.22 8.51 1.69
N HIS A 229 19.10 8.93 2.28
CA HIS A 229 18.55 8.35 3.49
C HIS A 229 17.20 7.71 3.20
N TYR A 230 16.98 6.51 3.73
CA TYR A 230 15.76 5.73 3.47
C TYR A 230 14.96 5.53 4.76
N GLY A 231 13.75 6.07 4.82
CA GLY A 231 12.91 5.98 6.01
C GLY A 231 11.54 6.62 5.84
N ILE A 232 10.88 6.92 6.95
CA ILE A 232 9.54 7.50 6.97
C ILE A 232 9.63 9.02 6.74
N ILE A 233 8.79 9.51 5.83
CA ILE A 233 8.54 10.95 5.65
C ILE A 233 7.24 11.29 6.38
N ALA A 234 7.32 12.14 7.41
CA ALA A 234 6.19 12.65 8.15
C ALA A 234 5.52 13.78 7.36
N SER A 235 4.23 13.66 7.12
CA SER A 235 3.42 14.58 6.33
C SER A 235 2.29 15.16 7.16
N GLY A 236 1.93 16.42 6.95
CA GLY A 236 0.82 17.05 7.68
C GLY A 236 0.32 18.33 7.02
N ASN A 237 -0.71 18.94 7.60
CA ASN A 237 -1.27 20.20 7.12
C ASN A 237 -0.63 21.45 7.77
N GLN A 238 0.32 21.24 8.68
CA GLN A 238 1.02 22.30 9.40
C GLN A 238 2.51 22.28 9.08
N LEU A 239 3.12 23.45 8.96
CA LEU A 239 4.58 23.53 8.84
C LEU A 239 5.20 23.30 10.21
N MET A 240 5.94 22.21 10.38
CA MET A 240 6.65 21.93 11.63
C MET A 240 7.87 22.86 11.77
N ARG A 241 7.84 23.73 12.79
CA ARG A 241 8.97 24.62 13.17
C ARG A 241 9.45 24.42 14.61
N ASP A 242 8.79 23.56 15.39
CA ASP A 242 9.20 23.28 16.76
C ASP A 242 10.10 22.04 16.79
N ALA A 243 11.40 22.29 17.01
CA ALA A 243 12.42 21.26 17.11
C ALA A 243 12.14 20.23 18.21
N ARG A 244 11.48 20.60 19.30
CA ARG A 244 11.12 19.69 20.39
C ARG A 244 9.98 18.78 19.98
N MET A 245 8.97 19.31 19.28
CA MET A 245 7.87 18.51 18.74
C MET A 245 8.34 17.56 17.64
N ARG A 246 9.20 18.04 16.73
CA ARG A 246 9.91 17.20 15.75
C ARG A 246 10.61 16.04 16.44
N ASP A 247 11.45 16.34 17.44
CA ASP A 247 12.20 15.32 18.16
C ASP A 247 11.27 14.34 18.86
N LEU A 248 10.20 14.83 19.52
CA LEU A 248 9.20 14.01 20.21
C LEU A 248 8.56 12.98 19.26
N LEU A 249 8.05 13.45 18.11
CA LEU A 249 7.44 12.59 17.09
C LEU A 249 8.44 11.58 16.52
N ALA A 250 9.69 12.00 16.31
CA ALA A 250 10.76 11.09 15.90
C ALA A 250 11.21 10.11 17.00
N GLN A 251 10.86 10.32 18.28
CA GLN A 251 11.03 9.29 19.32
C GLN A 251 9.90 8.28 19.30
N GLU A 252 8.67 8.73 19.06
CA GLU A 252 7.51 7.85 18.95
C GLU A 252 7.62 6.93 17.73
N ASP A 253 8.06 7.46 16.59
CA ASP A 253 8.36 6.69 15.39
C ASP A 253 9.81 6.92 14.94
N PRO A 254 10.74 6.07 15.39
CA PRO A 254 12.17 6.17 15.06
C PRO A 254 12.48 6.09 13.57
N GLY A 255 11.51 5.71 12.74
CA GLY A 255 11.65 5.73 11.29
C GLY A 255 11.51 7.11 10.66
N ILE A 256 10.99 8.13 11.37
CA ILE A 256 10.80 9.48 10.81
C ILE A 256 12.15 10.15 10.59
N LEU A 257 12.41 10.53 9.33
CA LEU A 257 13.64 11.18 8.89
C LEU A 257 13.43 12.59 8.36
N CYS A 258 12.21 12.91 7.94
CA CYS A 258 11.89 14.15 7.26
C CYS A 258 10.45 14.58 7.56
N PHE A 259 10.18 15.88 7.60
CA PHE A 259 8.85 16.47 7.65
C PHE A 259 8.55 17.28 6.39
N GLU A 260 7.31 17.21 5.90
CA GLU A 260 6.80 17.95 4.73
C GLU A 260 5.26 18.11 4.81
N MET A 261 4.62 18.78 3.83
CA MET A 261 3.22 19.23 3.97
C MET A 261 2.25 18.73 2.90
N GLU A 262 2.67 17.84 1.99
CA GLU A 262 1.89 17.54 0.79
C GLU A 262 1.62 16.05 0.60
N ALA A 263 2.55 15.17 0.97
CA ALA A 263 2.52 13.76 0.58
C ALA A 263 1.29 12.99 1.07
N ALA A 264 0.78 13.26 2.26
CA ALA A 264 -0.38 12.59 2.81
C ALA A 264 -1.62 12.72 1.91
N GLY A 265 -1.76 13.83 1.18
CA GLY A 265 -2.88 14.03 0.27
C GLY A 265 -2.87 13.12 -0.97
N LEU A 266 -1.69 12.63 -1.36
CA LEU A 266 -1.55 11.78 -2.55
C LEU A 266 -1.47 10.31 -2.21
N MET A 267 -0.78 9.95 -1.12
CA MET A 267 -0.34 8.58 -0.90
C MET A 267 -1.49 7.57 -0.81
N ASP A 268 -2.70 7.97 -0.42
CA ASP A 268 -3.86 7.08 -0.36
C ASP A 268 -4.47 6.73 -1.73
N GLN A 269 -4.29 7.57 -2.74
CA GLN A 269 -5.00 7.43 -4.03
C GLN A 269 -4.08 7.45 -5.24
N PHE A 270 -2.87 7.96 -5.09
CA PHE A 270 -1.89 8.11 -6.16
C PHE A 270 -0.66 7.27 -5.81
N PRO A 271 -0.48 6.10 -6.46
CA PRO A 271 0.61 5.19 -6.14
C PRO A 271 1.96 5.80 -6.55
N CYS A 272 2.66 6.42 -5.59
CA CYS A 272 3.91 7.12 -5.82
C CYS A 272 4.98 6.83 -4.77
N LEU A 273 6.22 7.20 -5.10
CA LEU A 273 7.34 7.28 -4.16
C LEU A 273 7.57 8.76 -3.81
N VAL A 274 7.78 9.06 -2.53
CA VAL A 274 8.04 10.42 -2.06
C VAL A 274 9.54 10.63 -1.86
N ILE A 275 10.04 11.71 -2.45
CA ILE A 275 11.46 12.07 -2.46
C ILE A 275 11.57 13.52 -1.99
N ARG A 276 12.33 13.76 -0.92
CA ARG A 276 12.48 15.08 -0.30
C ARG A 276 13.95 15.43 -0.16
N GLY A 277 14.37 16.48 -0.86
CA GLY A 277 15.66 17.12 -0.59
C GLY A 277 15.58 17.92 0.70
N ILE A 278 16.62 17.87 1.52
CA ILE A 278 16.61 18.48 2.84
C ILE A 278 17.03 19.95 2.76
N SER A 279 16.09 20.86 3.05
CA SER A 279 16.31 22.31 2.97
C SER A 279 16.42 23.01 4.32
N ASP A 280 15.99 22.36 5.39
CA ASP A 280 16.05 22.85 6.78
C ASP A 280 16.05 21.67 7.75
N TYR A 281 16.18 21.94 9.05
CA TYR A 281 16.18 20.92 10.10
C TYR A 281 14.83 20.76 10.80
N THR A 282 13.73 21.25 10.22
CA THR A 282 12.41 21.23 10.85
C THR A 282 12.44 21.93 12.23
N ASP A 283 12.99 23.14 12.22
CA ASP A 283 13.08 24.02 13.38
C ASP A 283 12.71 25.46 12.97
N SER A 284 12.86 26.41 13.89
CA SER A 284 12.59 27.82 13.62
C SER A 284 13.68 28.50 12.79
N HIS A 285 14.83 27.86 12.55
CA HIS A 285 15.99 28.41 11.83
C HIS A 285 15.95 28.14 10.31
N LYS A 286 14.75 28.13 9.74
CA LYS A 286 14.53 27.87 8.31
C LYS A 286 15.20 28.94 7.44
N SER A 287 15.91 28.51 6.39
CA SER A 287 16.55 29.41 5.41
C SER A 287 16.18 29.04 3.98
N GLY A 288 15.85 30.04 3.17
CA GLY A 288 15.62 29.87 1.73
C GLY A 288 16.85 29.44 0.93
N LEU A 289 18.05 29.54 1.50
CA LEU A 289 19.33 29.32 0.80
C LEU A 289 19.48 27.90 0.23
N TRP A 290 19.04 26.89 0.99
CA TRP A 290 19.19 25.48 0.61
C TRP A 290 18.09 24.97 -0.30
N GLN A 291 16.96 25.68 -0.43
CA GLN A 291 15.78 25.21 -1.18
C GLN A 291 16.08 24.85 -2.65
N PRO A 292 16.84 25.67 -3.43
CA PRO A 292 17.13 25.32 -4.82
C PRO A 292 18.03 24.08 -4.92
N TYR A 293 19.09 24.02 -4.10
CA TYR A 293 20.00 22.87 -4.09
C TYR A 293 19.26 21.58 -3.68
N ALA A 294 18.50 21.63 -2.58
CA ALA A 294 17.69 20.51 -2.10
C ALA A 294 16.70 20.01 -3.17
N ALA A 295 16.03 20.92 -3.87
CA ALA A 295 15.13 20.56 -4.98
C ALA A 295 15.89 19.84 -6.12
N SER A 296 17.09 20.29 -6.45
CA SER A 296 17.96 19.64 -7.44
C SER A 296 18.44 18.25 -7.00
N VAL A 297 18.78 18.06 -5.73
CA VAL A 297 19.19 16.76 -5.18
C VAL A 297 18.02 15.76 -5.23
N ALA A 298 16.82 16.19 -4.84
CA ALA A 298 15.61 15.36 -4.93
C ALA A 298 15.30 14.95 -6.38
N ALA A 299 15.40 15.90 -7.32
CA ALA A 299 15.21 15.62 -8.74
C ALA A 299 16.31 14.71 -9.31
N ALA A 300 17.56 14.82 -8.82
CA ALA A 300 18.67 13.98 -9.24
C ALA A 300 18.46 12.53 -8.83
N TYR A 301 18.02 12.31 -7.59
CA TYR A 301 17.63 10.98 -7.13
C TYR A 301 16.48 10.42 -7.97
N ALA A 302 15.46 11.23 -8.29
CA ALA A 302 14.36 10.79 -9.17
C ALA A 302 14.86 10.34 -10.55
N LYS A 303 15.83 11.06 -11.14
CA LYS A 303 16.48 10.66 -12.40
C LYS A 303 17.28 9.36 -12.26
N GLU A 304 18.06 9.23 -11.18
CA GLU A 304 18.83 8.02 -10.87
C GLU A 304 17.89 6.80 -10.74
N LEU A 305 16.78 6.96 -10.01
CA LEU A 305 15.75 5.94 -9.86
C LEU A 305 15.13 5.51 -11.19
N LEU A 306 14.77 6.46 -12.05
CA LEU A 306 14.26 6.13 -13.39
C LEU A 306 15.32 5.47 -14.29
N SER A 307 16.60 5.68 -13.99
CA SER A 307 17.70 5.09 -14.76
C SER A 307 17.87 3.59 -14.50
N VAL A 308 17.55 3.12 -13.29
CA VAL A 308 17.58 1.68 -12.96
C VAL A 308 16.30 0.94 -13.34
N ILE A 309 15.17 1.65 -13.50
CA ILE A 309 13.92 1.00 -13.91
C ILE A 309 13.86 0.86 -15.43
N SER A 310 13.67 -0.38 -15.92
CA SER A 310 13.54 -0.66 -17.35
C SER A 310 12.21 -0.19 -17.94
N ALA A 311 12.25 0.74 -18.90
CA ALA A 311 11.07 1.19 -19.66
C ALA A 311 10.35 0.03 -20.38
N ARG A 312 11.12 -0.97 -20.85
CA ARG A 312 10.58 -2.16 -21.54
C ARG A 312 9.87 -3.14 -20.58
N GLN A 313 10.15 -3.10 -19.28
CA GLN A 313 9.41 -3.90 -18.32
C GLN A 313 8.13 -3.18 -17.89
N ILE A 314 8.18 -1.84 -17.77
CA ILE A 314 7.03 -1.02 -17.37
C ILE A 314 5.91 -0.97 -18.40
N TRP A 315 6.18 -1.01 -19.71
CA TRP A 315 5.09 -0.94 -20.70
C TRP A 315 4.06 -2.08 -20.55
N LYS A 316 4.48 -3.22 -19.98
CA LYS A 316 3.64 -4.39 -19.71
C LYS A 316 2.90 -4.33 -18.37
N THR A 317 3.22 -3.38 -17.50
CA THR A 317 2.55 -3.27 -16.20
C THR A 317 1.23 -2.54 -16.35
N THR A 318 0.28 -2.83 -15.47
CA THR A 318 -1.01 -2.16 -15.36
C THR A 318 -0.83 -0.65 -15.14
N THR A 319 -1.72 0.17 -15.71
CA THR A 319 -1.75 1.62 -15.49
C THR A 319 -2.19 1.97 -14.07
N ILE A 320 -1.94 3.20 -13.62
CA ILE A 320 -2.46 3.68 -12.34
C ILE A 320 -3.99 3.62 -12.32
N ASN A 321 -4.69 4.00 -13.39
CA ASN A 321 -6.16 3.97 -13.39
C ASN A 321 -6.72 2.54 -13.29
N GLU A 322 -6.10 1.58 -13.98
CA GLU A 322 -6.44 0.16 -13.82
C GLU A 322 -6.03 -0.34 -12.42
N ALA A 323 -4.86 0.07 -11.92
CA ALA A 323 -4.39 -0.31 -10.59
C ALA A 323 -5.24 0.30 -9.47
N ILE A 324 -5.76 1.51 -9.61
CA ILE A 324 -6.71 2.16 -8.67
C ILE A 324 -8.09 1.47 -8.78
N GLY A 325 -8.53 1.12 -9.99
CA GLY A 325 -9.72 0.29 -10.20
C GLY A 325 -9.59 -1.13 -9.64
N ILE A 326 -8.36 -1.60 -9.41
CA ILE A 326 -8.01 -2.89 -8.79
C ILE A 326 -7.59 -2.71 -7.30
N GLN A 327 -7.21 -1.51 -6.87
CA GLN A 327 -6.84 -1.15 -5.51
C GLN A 327 -8.10 -0.76 -4.75
N GLN A 328 -8.76 -1.76 -4.18
CA GLN A 328 -9.17 -1.56 -2.80
C GLN A 328 -7.90 -1.36 -1.96
N PRO A 329 -7.89 -0.40 -1.01
CA PRO A 329 -6.67 -0.03 -0.32
C PRO A 329 -6.09 -1.24 0.45
N PRO A 330 -4.75 -1.37 0.56
CA PRO A 330 -4.17 -2.28 1.54
C PRO A 330 -4.70 -1.93 2.93
N PRO A 331 -5.07 -2.93 3.76
CA PRO A 331 -5.56 -2.66 5.10
C PRO A 331 -4.49 -1.93 5.90
N GLN A 332 -4.93 -0.87 6.58
CA GLN A 332 -4.08 -0.01 7.37
C GLN A 332 -3.32 -0.81 8.42
N ALA A 333 -2.05 -0.48 8.64
CA ALA A 333 -1.22 -1.09 9.68
C ALA A 333 -1.80 -0.75 11.06
N ALA A 334 -2.64 -1.65 11.59
CA ALA A 334 -3.14 -1.61 12.95
C ALA A 334 -2.79 -2.91 13.66
N ASN A 335 -1.97 -2.77 14.71
CA ASN A 335 -1.68 -3.67 15.82
C ASN A 335 -1.91 -5.19 15.58
N PRO A 336 -0.83 -5.99 15.47
CA PRO A 336 -0.89 -7.45 15.23
C PRO A 336 -1.80 -8.23 16.21
N LEU A 337 -2.05 -7.69 17.42
CA LEU A 337 -2.90 -8.33 18.43
C LEU A 337 -4.41 -8.18 18.15
N LEU A 338 -4.84 -7.16 17.40
CA LEU A 338 -6.25 -6.94 17.05
C LEU A 338 -6.72 -7.80 15.86
N GLN A 339 -5.78 -8.20 14.99
CA GLN A 339 -6.05 -9.05 13.83
C GLN A 339 -6.47 -10.48 14.22
N LEU A 340 -6.08 -10.93 15.42
CA LEU A 340 -6.48 -12.22 15.99
C LEU A 340 -7.93 -12.24 16.53
N ALA A 341 -8.55 -11.08 16.74
CA ALA A 341 -9.87 -10.99 17.35
C ALA A 341 -11.01 -10.63 16.37
N GLY A 342 -10.71 -10.19 15.14
CA GLY A 342 -11.74 -10.01 14.11
C GLY A 342 -12.81 -8.95 14.38
N LEU A 343 -12.56 -7.99 15.28
CA LEU A 343 -13.60 -7.11 15.83
C LEU A 343 -13.55 -5.64 15.34
N SER A 344 -12.80 -5.29 14.29
CA SER A 344 -12.64 -3.86 13.90
C SER A 344 -12.80 -3.51 12.40
N LEU A 345 -13.69 -4.17 11.65
CA LEU A 345 -14.12 -3.76 10.29
C LEU A 345 -15.60 -4.11 10.03
N LEU A 346 -16.47 -3.76 10.97
CA LEU A 346 -17.90 -4.05 10.90
C LEU A 346 -18.63 -2.77 10.45
N GLY A 347 -18.92 -2.66 9.14
CA GLY A 347 -19.66 -1.54 8.56
C GLY A 347 -21.18 -1.65 8.84
N PRO A 348 -21.96 -0.57 8.78
CA PRO A 348 -23.41 -0.68 8.85
C PRO A 348 -23.96 -1.46 7.64
N SER A 349 -25.05 -2.19 7.85
CA SER A 349 -25.81 -2.86 6.78
C SER A 349 -26.14 -1.85 5.66
N THR A 350 -25.81 -2.18 4.41
CA THR A 350 -26.12 -1.32 3.26
C THR A 350 -27.56 -1.55 2.77
N PRO A 351 -28.13 -0.64 1.96
CA PRO A 351 -29.45 -0.89 1.35
C PRO A 351 -29.53 -2.20 0.57
N LEU A 352 -28.40 -2.65 0.00
CA LEU A 352 -28.32 -3.93 -0.72
C LEU A 352 -28.38 -5.13 0.23
N HIS A 353 -27.72 -5.07 1.40
CA HIS A 353 -27.87 -6.09 2.44
C HIS A 353 -29.32 -6.21 2.90
N GLU A 354 -29.95 -5.07 3.20
CA GLU A 354 -31.33 -5.04 3.69
C GLU A 354 -32.33 -5.55 2.65
N ALA A 355 -32.16 -5.18 1.38
CA ALA A 355 -33.02 -5.64 0.30
C ALA A 355 -32.95 -7.16 0.12
N ILE A 356 -31.74 -7.75 0.16
CA ILE A 356 -31.55 -9.19 0.09
C ILE A 356 -32.12 -9.87 1.34
N ALA A 357 -31.78 -9.35 2.53
CA ALA A 357 -32.25 -9.92 3.79
C ALA A 357 -33.79 -10.00 3.89
N ARG A 358 -34.49 -9.10 3.18
CA ARG A 358 -35.96 -9.04 3.08
C ARG A 358 -36.54 -9.77 1.86
N GLY A 359 -35.71 -10.41 1.02
CA GLY A 359 -36.14 -11.10 -0.21
C GLY A 359 -36.72 -10.17 -1.28
N GLN A 360 -36.34 -8.89 -1.29
CA GLN A 360 -36.90 -7.88 -2.20
C GLN A 360 -36.17 -7.88 -3.55
N HIS A 361 -36.35 -8.93 -4.35
CA HIS A 361 -35.60 -9.12 -5.60
C HIS A 361 -35.72 -7.94 -6.59
N ASP A 362 -36.88 -7.29 -6.69
CA ASP A 362 -37.07 -6.11 -7.55
C ASP A 362 -36.24 -4.91 -7.08
N VAL A 363 -36.11 -4.73 -5.76
CA VAL A 363 -35.28 -3.68 -5.16
C VAL A 363 -33.80 -4.01 -5.37
N VAL A 364 -33.39 -5.26 -5.17
CA VAL A 364 -32.03 -5.74 -5.44
C VAL A 364 -31.65 -5.44 -6.90
N LYS A 365 -32.50 -5.82 -7.85
CA LYS A 365 -32.28 -5.57 -9.29
C LYS A 365 -32.18 -4.07 -9.59
N SER A 366 -33.09 -3.26 -9.07
CA SER A 366 -33.07 -1.81 -9.30
C SER A 366 -31.82 -1.14 -8.73
N LEU A 367 -31.37 -1.56 -7.54
CA LEU A 367 -30.13 -1.06 -6.93
C LEU A 367 -28.91 -1.42 -7.77
N LEU A 368 -28.84 -2.67 -8.26
CA LEU A 368 -27.75 -3.15 -9.09
C LEU A 368 -27.70 -2.49 -10.48
N GLU A 369 -28.86 -2.16 -11.07
CA GLU A 369 -28.94 -1.43 -12.35
C GLU A 369 -28.49 0.02 -12.23
N LYS A 370 -28.82 0.70 -11.12
CA LYS A 370 -28.40 2.08 -10.85
C LYS A 370 -26.91 2.21 -10.49
N GLY A 371 -26.25 1.08 -10.22
CA GLY A 371 -24.88 1.03 -9.74
C GLY A 371 -24.82 1.17 -8.22
N VAL A 372 -24.23 0.17 -7.56
CA VAL A 372 -23.96 0.21 -6.12
C VAL A 372 -22.52 0.64 -5.88
N PRO A 373 -22.24 1.60 -4.97
CA PRO A 373 -20.88 2.09 -4.74
C PRO A 373 -19.88 1.01 -4.34
N ASN A 374 -20.34 0.01 -3.56
CA ASN A 374 -19.55 -1.15 -3.19
C ASN A 374 -20.45 -2.39 -3.06
N ILE A 375 -20.39 -3.26 -4.07
CA ILE A 375 -21.13 -4.53 -4.10
C ILE A 375 -20.62 -5.55 -3.07
N ASN A 376 -19.40 -5.36 -2.57
CA ASN A 376 -18.70 -6.23 -1.61
C ASN A 376 -18.58 -5.59 -0.21
N ALA A 377 -19.40 -4.58 0.10
CA ALA A 377 -19.41 -3.95 1.42
C ALA A 377 -19.68 -4.99 2.52
N GLN A 378 -19.03 -4.88 3.67
CA GLN A 378 -19.25 -5.80 4.81
C GLN A 378 -20.18 -5.18 5.85
N ASP A 379 -21.19 -5.92 6.28
CA ASP A 379 -22.08 -5.56 7.39
C ASP A 379 -21.41 -5.72 8.76
N SER A 380 -22.20 -5.58 9.82
CA SER A 380 -21.71 -5.69 11.21
C SER A 380 -21.38 -7.12 11.65
N ARG A 381 -21.58 -8.13 10.81
CA ARG A 381 -21.11 -9.51 11.00
C ARG A 381 -19.90 -9.81 10.10
N GLY A 382 -19.51 -8.87 9.25
CA GLY A 382 -18.47 -9.06 8.24
C GLY A 382 -19.01 -9.69 6.95
N TYR A 383 -20.31 -9.90 6.83
CA TYR A 383 -20.93 -10.53 5.66
C TYR A 383 -21.05 -9.51 4.53
N THR A 384 -20.79 -9.95 3.30
CA THR A 384 -21.14 -9.16 2.11
C THR A 384 -22.58 -9.43 1.69
N PRO A 385 -23.17 -8.64 0.77
CA PRO A 385 -24.48 -8.94 0.20
C PRO A 385 -24.57 -10.37 -0.35
N LEU A 386 -23.49 -10.89 -0.94
CA LEU A 386 -23.42 -12.27 -1.42
C LEU A 386 -23.44 -13.29 -0.29
N HIS A 387 -22.84 -13.01 0.87
CA HIS A 387 -22.92 -13.90 2.04
C HIS A 387 -24.36 -13.96 2.58
N ILE A 388 -25.09 -12.84 2.60
CA ILE A 388 -26.50 -12.82 2.99
C ILE A 388 -27.34 -13.65 2.02
N ALA A 389 -27.13 -13.47 0.71
CA ALA A 389 -27.84 -14.24 -0.32
C ALA A 389 -27.60 -15.75 -0.15
N VAL A 390 -26.36 -16.17 0.16
CA VAL A 390 -26.06 -17.58 0.41
C VAL A 390 -26.65 -18.08 1.72
N GLU A 391 -26.54 -17.31 2.81
CA GLU A 391 -27.13 -17.65 4.11
C GLU A 391 -28.64 -17.88 4.01
N GLN A 392 -29.31 -17.15 3.12
CA GLN A 392 -30.76 -17.25 2.87
C GLN A 392 -31.14 -18.20 1.73
N ASP A 393 -30.16 -18.87 1.11
CA ASP A 393 -30.37 -19.76 -0.04
C ASP A 393 -30.98 -19.05 -1.28
N ASP A 394 -30.78 -17.73 -1.39
CA ASP A 394 -31.32 -16.87 -2.46
C ASP A 394 -30.42 -16.92 -3.70
N LEU A 395 -30.66 -17.93 -4.54
CA LEU A 395 -29.95 -18.11 -5.81
C LEU A 395 -30.19 -16.96 -6.79
N VAL A 396 -31.34 -16.27 -6.71
CA VAL A 396 -31.69 -15.17 -7.63
C VAL A 396 -30.81 -13.96 -7.36
N SER A 397 -30.76 -13.52 -6.09
CA SER A 397 -29.88 -12.42 -5.70
C SER A 397 -28.40 -12.80 -5.86
N ALA A 398 -28.01 -14.03 -5.54
CA ALA A 398 -26.62 -14.48 -5.72
C ALA A 398 -26.16 -14.39 -7.18
N LYS A 399 -26.99 -14.83 -8.14
CA LYS A 399 -26.72 -14.68 -9.58
C LYS A 399 -26.60 -13.22 -9.99
N ALA A 400 -27.58 -12.39 -9.62
CA ALA A 400 -27.58 -10.98 -9.96
C ALA A 400 -26.35 -10.24 -9.41
N LEU A 401 -25.92 -10.57 -8.19
CA LEU A 401 -24.73 -10.03 -7.57
C LEU A 401 -23.46 -10.41 -8.35
N ILE A 402 -23.31 -11.69 -8.71
CA ILE A 402 -22.13 -12.17 -9.45
C ILE A 402 -22.06 -11.57 -10.85
N GLU A 403 -23.20 -11.48 -11.57
CA GLU A 403 -23.27 -10.81 -12.87
C GLU A 403 -22.83 -9.33 -12.81
N LYS A 404 -22.91 -8.71 -11.63
CA LYS A 404 -22.49 -7.34 -11.35
C LYS A 404 -21.12 -7.24 -10.68
N GLY A 405 -20.37 -8.34 -10.62
CA GLY A 405 -18.99 -8.36 -10.14
C GLY A 405 -18.84 -8.55 -8.62
N ALA A 406 -19.83 -9.13 -7.93
CA ALA A 406 -19.66 -9.53 -6.54
C ALA A 406 -18.56 -10.60 -6.41
N SER A 407 -17.65 -10.39 -5.46
CA SER A 407 -16.54 -11.31 -5.21
C SER A 407 -17.03 -12.55 -4.48
N THR A 408 -16.63 -13.73 -4.96
CA THR A 408 -16.82 -15.01 -4.27
C THR A 408 -15.71 -15.29 -3.24
N PHE A 409 -14.67 -14.43 -3.18
CA PHE A 409 -13.57 -14.60 -2.24
C PHE A 409 -13.95 -14.22 -0.82
N ARG A 410 -13.31 -14.89 0.13
CA ARG A 410 -13.41 -14.61 1.56
C ARG A 410 -12.99 -13.17 1.89
N PRO A 411 -13.84 -12.38 2.58
CA PRO A 411 -13.54 -10.98 2.83
C PRO A 411 -12.70 -10.75 4.10
N ASN A 412 -12.73 -11.67 5.08
CA ASN A 412 -11.81 -11.69 6.23
C ASN A 412 -11.67 -13.10 6.81
N ILE A 413 -10.66 -13.33 7.66
CA ILE A 413 -10.36 -14.64 8.27
C ILE A 413 -11.42 -15.18 9.26
N MET A 414 -12.45 -14.40 9.59
CA MET A 414 -13.53 -14.82 10.50
C MET A 414 -14.78 -15.29 9.74
N VAL A 415 -15.01 -14.76 8.53
CA VAL A 415 -16.21 -15.05 7.72
C VAL A 415 -15.93 -16.22 6.78
N GLN A 416 -16.79 -17.23 6.71
CA GLN A 416 -16.55 -18.39 5.85
C GLN A 416 -16.66 -18.02 4.35
N PRO A 417 -15.82 -18.57 3.44
CA PRO A 417 -16.01 -18.34 2.01
C PRO A 417 -17.40 -18.77 1.54
N VAL A 418 -18.01 -18.02 0.61
CA VAL A 418 -19.40 -18.28 0.15
C VAL A 418 -19.57 -19.67 -0.49
N LEU A 419 -18.54 -20.17 -1.19
CA LEU A 419 -18.52 -21.54 -1.71
C LEU A 419 -18.65 -22.58 -0.60
N LYS A 420 -17.95 -22.36 0.50
CA LYS A 420 -17.96 -23.28 1.64
C LYS A 420 -19.28 -23.18 2.41
N MET A 421 -19.87 -21.99 2.53
CA MET A 421 -21.22 -21.83 3.10
C MET A 421 -22.24 -22.61 2.26
N ALA A 422 -22.23 -22.44 0.94
CA ALA A 422 -23.11 -23.18 0.03
C ALA A 422 -22.95 -24.70 0.15
N VAL A 423 -21.71 -25.20 0.31
CA VAL A 423 -21.46 -26.62 0.56
C VAL A 423 -22.03 -27.10 1.90
N HIS A 424 -21.89 -26.32 2.98
CA HIS A 424 -22.47 -26.67 4.28
C HIS A 424 -23.99 -26.68 4.25
N LEU A 425 -24.59 -25.74 3.52
CA LEU A 425 -26.04 -25.67 3.32
C LEU A 425 -26.56 -26.78 2.41
N GLY A 426 -25.68 -27.46 1.66
CA GLY A 426 -26.06 -28.54 0.77
C GLY A 426 -26.62 -28.08 -0.57
N ASN A 427 -26.51 -26.79 -0.92
CA ASN A 427 -27.08 -26.25 -2.16
C ASN A 427 -26.14 -26.52 -3.36
N GLU A 428 -26.46 -27.56 -4.11
CA GLU A 428 -25.72 -27.97 -5.32
C GLU A 428 -25.74 -26.91 -6.43
N GLU A 429 -26.85 -26.20 -6.63
CA GLU A 429 -26.97 -25.19 -7.68
C GLU A 429 -26.13 -23.94 -7.36
N MET A 430 -26.11 -23.53 -6.10
CA MET A 430 -25.29 -22.41 -5.63
C MET A 430 -23.80 -22.75 -5.70
N VAL A 431 -23.41 -23.96 -5.31
CA VAL A 431 -22.03 -24.44 -5.45
C VAL A 431 -21.62 -24.45 -6.92
N LYS A 432 -22.47 -24.97 -7.81
CA LYS A 432 -22.20 -24.97 -9.25
C LYS A 432 -22.05 -23.56 -9.79
N LEU A 433 -22.96 -22.64 -9.42
CA LEU A 433 -22.87 -21.23 -9.80
C LEU A 433 -21.50 -20.62 -9.45
N PHE A 434 -21.02 -20.83 -8.22
CA PHE A 434 -19.75 -20.26 -7.78
C PHE A 434 -18.54 -20.86 -8.48
N LEU A 435 -18.56 -22.16 -8.76
CA LEU A 435 -17.47 -22.84 -9.48
C LEU A 435 -17.44 -22.45 -10.97
N ASP A 436 -18.61 -22.38 -11.62
CA ASP A 436 -18.73 -21.96 -13.02
C ASP A 436 -18.25 -20.50 -13.23
N GLN A 437 -18.24 -19.69 -12.17
CA GLN A 437 -17.78 -18.28 -12.17
C GLN A 437 -16.33 -18.14 -11.70
N GLY A 438 -15.54 -19.22 -11.72
CA GLY A 438 -14.11 -19.20 -11.42
C GLY A 438 -13.77 -19.27 -9.92
N GLY A 439 -14.71 -19.67 -9.07
CA GLY A 439 -14.46 -19.92 -7.66
C GLY A 439 -13.38 -20.99 -7.45
N ASN A 440 -12.49 -20.77 -6.50
CA ASN A 440 -11.45 -21.74 -6.18
C ASN A 440 -12.04 -22.97 -5.48
N VAL A 441 -12.10 -24.10 -6.20
CA VAL A 441 -12.65 -25.38 -5.71
C VAL A 441 -11.95 -25.90 -4.44
N ASP A 442 -10.70 -25.48 -4.19
CA ASP A 442 -9.88 -25.87 -3.04
C ASP A 442 -9.67 -24.75 -2.02
N GLU A 443 -10.52 -23.70 -2.03
CA GLU A 443 -10.42 -22.60 -1.08
C GLU A 443 -10.55 -23.08 0.38
N ARG A 444 -9.58 -22.72 1.22
CA ARG A 444 -9.51 -23.20 2.61
C ARG A 444 -10.21 -22.24 3.56
N ASP A 445 -10.99 -22.79 4.50
CA ASP A 445 -11.56 -22.02 5.61
C ASP A 445 -10.51 -21.71 6.70
N ALA A 446 -10.92 -21.02 7.78
CA ALA A 446 -10.06 -20.69 8.92
C ALA A 446 -9.45 -21.92 9.62
N LEU A 447 -10.06 -23.10 9.45
CA LEU A 447 -9.57 -24.37 10.00
C LEU A 447 -8.74 -25.15 8.98
N GLY A 448 -8.47 -24.55 7.81
CA GLY A 448 -7.69 -25.15 6.74
C GLY A 448 -8.42 -26.22 5.93
N TYR A 449 -9.75 -26.36 6.06
CA TYR A 449 -10.51 -27.40 5.37
C TYR A 449 -11.04 -26.92 4.01
N THR A 450 -10.84 -27.74 2.97
CA THR A 450 -11.37 -27.50 1.62
C THR A 450 -12.87 -27.82 1.52
N PRO A 451 -13.61 -27.31 0.51
CA PRO A 451 -15.01 -27.67 0.26
C PRO A 451 -15.22 -29.18 0.20
N LEU A 452 -14.30 -29.93 -0.43
CA LEU A 452 -14.34 -31.38 -0.53
C LEU A 452 -14.37 -32.07 0.85
N VAL A 453 -13.61 -31.56 1.82
CA VAL A 453 -13.63 -32.09 3.20
C VAL A 453 -14.98 -31.85 3.88
N ALA A 454 -15.64 -30.71 3.64
CA ALA A 454 -16.97 -30.47 4.20
C ALA A 454 -18.04 -31.37 3.57
N ALA A 455 -18.04 -31.53 2.25
CA ALA A 455 -18.94 -32.46 1.58
C ALA A 455 -18.75 -33.90 2.07
N ALA A 456 -17.50 -34.33 2.29
CA ALA A 456 -17.19 -35.62 2.86
C ALA A 456 -17.64 -35.75 4.33
N SER A 457 -17.59 -34.66 5.10
CA SER A 457 -18.05 -34.62 6.49
C SER A 457 -19.57 -34.66 6.64
N SER A 458 -20.31 -34.09 5.68
CA SER A 458 -21.78 -34.12 5.67
C SER A 458 -22.33 -35.40 5.01
N GLY A 459 -21.48 -36.15 4.29
CA GLY A 459 -21.91 -37.31 3.53
C GLY A 459 -22.77 -36.96 2.32
N ASN A 460 -22.67 -35.72 1.82
CA ASN A 460 -23.40 -35.29 0.63
C ASN A 460 -22.67 -35.79 -0.63
N ASP A 461 -23.03 -37.01 -1.05
CA ASP A 461 -22.45 -37.71 -2.19
C ASP A 461 -22.53 -36.92 -3.51
N LYS A 462 -23.58 -36.11 -3.69
CA LYS A 462 -23.76 -35.29 -4.91
C LYS A 462 -22.81 -34.09 -4.93
N LEU A 463 -22.72 -33.33 -3.83
CA LEU A 463 -21.75 -32.25 -3.71
C LEU A 463 -20.32 -32.76 -3.80
N LEU A 464 -20.04 -33.91 -3.17
CA LEU A 464 -18.75 -34.56 -3.26
C LEU A 464 -18.40 -34.87 -4.72
N THR A 465 -19.33 -35.45 -5.48
CA THR A 465 -19.15 -35.74 -6.90
C THR A 465 -18.95 -34.49 -7.73
N LEU A 466 -19.75 -33.43 -7.50
CA LEU A 466 -19.63 -32.14 -8.18
C LEU A 466 -18.25 -31.51 -7.98
N LEU A 467 -17.76 -31.45 -6.73
CA LEU A 467 -16.45 -30.88 -6.41
C LEU A 467 -15.31 -31.69 -7.05
N ILE A 468 -15.41 -33.02 -7.07
CA ILE A 468 -14.43 -33.88 -7.75
C ILE A 468 -14.42 -33.63 -9.26
N GLN A 469 -15.59 -33.49 -9.89
CA GLN A 469 -15.71 -33.18 -11.33
C GLN A 469 -15.12 -31.81 -11.68
N GLN A 470 -15.17 -30.86 -10.73
CA GLN A 470 -14.59 -29.52 -10.86
C GLN A 470 -13.10 -29.49 -10.46
N GLY A 471 -12.46 -30.65 -10.26
CA GLY A 471 -11.01 -30.77 -10.10
C GLY A 471 -10.49 -30.58 -8.68
N ALA A 472 -11.32 -30.76 -7.64
CA ALA A 472 -10.87 -30.68 -6.25
C ALA A 472 -9.72 -31.64 -5.94
N ASP A 473 -8.71 -31.17 -5.19
CA ASP A 473 -7.61 -31.99 -4.71
C ASP A 473 -8.12 -33.02 -3.67
N LEU A 474 -8.21 -34.28 -4.11
CA LEU A 474 -8.66 -35.42 -3.32
C LEU A 474 -7.81 -35.67 -2.06
N ASN A 475 -6.55 -35.22 -2.09
CA ASN A 475 -5.55 -35.47 -1.05
C ASN A 475 -5.24 -34.21 -0.24
N ALA A 476 -5.99 -33.12 -0.44
CA ALA A 476 -5.84 -31.90 0.32
C ALA A 476 -5.94 -32.18 1.82
N ARG A 477 -4.94 -31.70 2.57
CA ARG A 477 -4.81 -31.89 4.02
C ARG A 477 -5.38 -30.70 4.78
N GLY A 478 -6.32 -30.96 5.67
CA GLY A 478 -6.79 -29.98 6.66
C GLY A 478 -5.80 -29.74 7.80
N SER A 479 -6.16 -28.89 8.75
CA SER A 479 -5.30 -28.52 9.91
C SER A 479 -4.84 -29.71 10.77
N ARG A 480 -5.63 -30.79 10.84
CA ARG A 480 -5.26 -32.03 11.54
C ARG A 480 -4.54 -33.05 10.65
N GLY A 481 -4.07 -32.62 9.47
CA GLY A 481 -3.43 -33.49 8.48
C GLY A 481 -4.36 -34.49 7.81
N GLY A 482 -5.65 -34.52 8.17
CA GLY A 482 -6.65 -35.41 7.57
C GLY A 482 -7.13 -34.89 6.21
N THR A 483 -7.45 -35.82 5.32
CA THR A 483 -8.06 -35.59 4.00
C THR A 483 -9.57 -35.78 4.02
N ALA A 484 -10.27 -35.53 2.91
CA ALA A 484 -11.69 -35.83 2.78
C ALA A 484 -12.00 -37.31 3.11
N LEU A 485 -11.11 -38.24 2.71
CA LEU A 485 -11.24 -39.66 2.99
C LEU A 485 -11.14 -39.99 4.49
N HIS A 486 -10.28 -39.27 5.23
CA HIS A 486 -10.22 -39.39 6.69
C HIS A 486 -11.53 -38.95 7.33
N GLN A 487 -12.09 -37.83 6.87
CA GLN A 487 -13.29 -37.25 7.44
C GLN A 487 -14.52 -38.13 7.18
N ALA A 488 -14.71 -38.61 5.95
CA ALA A 488 -15.75 -39.57 5.62
C ALA A 488 -15.62 -40.87 6.45
N SER A 489 -14.39 -41.35 6.65
CA SER A 489 -14.10 -42.54 7.46
C SER A 489 -14.35 -42.33 8.95
N HIS A 490 -14.06 -41.14 9.47
CA HIS A 490 -14.29 -40.75 10.86
C HIS A 490 -15.79 -40.72 11.19
N VAL A 491 -16.57 -40.05 10.33
CA VAL A 491 -18.02 -39.91 10.52
C VAL A 491 -18.75 -41.22 10.21
N GLY A 492 -18.27 -42.01 9.25
CA GLY A 492 -18.85 -43.30 8.87
C GLY A 492 -19.63 -43.27 7.55
N HIS A 493 -19.38 -42.29 6.69
CA HIS A 493 -20.08 -42.11 5.41
C HIS A 493 -19.49 -43.03 4.33
N ALA A 494 -19.96 -44.27 4.28
CA ALA A 494 -19.48 -45.29 3.34
C ALA A 494 -19.67 -44.90 1.85
N GLY A 495 -20.73 -44.16 1.51
CA GLY A 495 -20.95 -43.60 0.15
C GLY A 495 -19.81 -42.67 -0.26
N ALA A 496 -19.56 -41.64 0.55
CA ALA A 496 -18.45 -40.71 0.35
C ALA A 496 -17.08 -41.41 0.26
N VAL A 497 -16.79 -42.39 1.13
CA VAL A 497 -15.55 -43.19 1.05
C VAL A 497 -15.45 -43.91 -0.30
N ARG A 498 -16.53 -44.53 -0.74
CA ARG A 498 -16.58 -45.25 -2.03
C ARG A 498 -16.35 -44.30 -3.21
N ILE A 499 -16.95 -43.12 -3.20
CA ILE A 499 -16.78 -42.10 -4.24
C ILE A 499 -15.32 -41.62 -4.30
N LEU A 500 -14.75 -41.26 -3.14
CA LEU A 500 -13.37 -40.77 -3.05
C LEU A 500 -12.35 -41.82 -3.51
N LEU A 501 -12.50 -43.08 -3.10
CA LEU A 501 -11.63 -44.17 -3.54
C LEU A 501 -11.73 -44.42 -5.05
N LYS A 502 -12.95 -44.44 -5.60
CA LYS A 502 -13.17 -44.57 -7.05
C LYS A 502 -12.57 -43.40 -7.83
N ALA A 503 -12.53 -42.20 -7.26
CA ALA A 503 -11.90 -41.03 -7.85
C ALA A 503 -10.36 -41.03 -7.74
N GLY A 504 -9.76 -41.98 -7.00
CA GLY A 504 -8.31 -42.09 -6.85
C GLY A 504 -7.73 -41.36 -5.64
N ALA A 505 -8.54 -41.07 -4.61
CA ALA A 505 -8.02 -40.54 -3.34
C ALA A 505 -7.05 -41.55 -2.70
N ASN A 506 -5.90 -41.06 -2.22
CA ASN A 506 -4.86 -41.92 -1.65
C ASN A 506 -5.30 -42.43 -0.25
N PRO A 507 -5.49 -43.75 -0.07
CA PRO A 507 -5.92 -44.32 1.21
C PRO A 507 -4.83 -44.42 2.26
N ASP A 508 -3.56 -44.20 1.90
CA ASP A 508 -2.40 -44.36 2.79
C ASP A 508 -1.93 -43.04 3.42
N VAL A 509 -2.60 -41.93 3.09
CA VAL A 509 -2.31 -40.63 3.70
C VAL A 509 -2.50 -40.75 5.22
N ARG A 510 -1.55 -40.21 6.00
CA ARG A 510 -1.59 -40.25 7.46
C ARG A 510 -1.99 -38.90 8.06
N ASP A 511 -2.89 -38.92 9.03
CA ASP A 511 -3.23 -37.74 9.85
C ASP A 511 -2.08 -37.34 10.81
N ILE A 512 -2.25 -36.28 11.60
CA ILE A 512 -1.24 -35.85 12.59
C ILE A 512 -0.95 -36.89 13.69
N SER A 513 -1.84 -37.86 13.89
CA SER A 513 -1.64 -38.99 14.80
C SER A 513 -1.02 -40.19 14.09
N GLY A 514 -0.59 -40.04 12.84
CA GLY A 514 0.04 -41.09 12.05
C GLY A 514 -0.95 -42.15 11.54
N ARG A 515 -2.26 -41.91 11.61
CA ARG A 515 -3.29 -42.90 11.27
C ARG A 515 -3.79 -42.72 9.84
N THR A 516 -4.03 -43.83 9.15
CA THR A 516 -4.74 -43.85 7.85
C THR A 516 -6.26 -43.73 8.05
N PRO A 517 -7.04 -43.38 7.02
CA PRO A 517 -8.50 -43.40 7.05
C PRO A 517 -9.09 -44.74 7.53
N LEU A 518 -8.55 -45.87 7.07
CA LEU A 518 -8.99 -47.21 7.49
C LEU A 518 -8.71 -47.47 8.98
N GLN A 519 -7.56 -47.03 9.49
CA GLN A 519 -7.23 -47.13 10.91
C GLN A 519 -8.18 -46.28 11.77
N ILE A 520 -8.59 -45.10 11.29
CA ILE A 520 -9.62 -44.28 11.95
C ILE A 520 -10.97 -45.01 11.97
N ALA A 521 -11.41 -45.55 10.83
CA ALA A 521 -12.66 -46.30 10.73
C ALA A 521 -12.67 -47.51 11.67
N THR A 522 -11.57 -48.25 11.73
CA THR A 522 -11.41 -49.42 12.61
C THR A 522 -11.48 -49.05 14.08
N ARG A 523 -10.73 -48.03 14.50
CA ARG A 523 -10.74 -47.54 15.89
C ARG A 523 -12.13 -47.05 16.33
N LEU A 524 -12.86 -46.41 15.42
CA LEU A 524 -14.22 -45.90 15.67
C LEU A 524 -15.33 -46.92 15.37
N ARG A 525 -14.98 -48.18 15.06
CA ARG A 525 -15.92 -49.28 14.75
C ARG A 525 -16.91 -48.96 13.63
N ARG A 526 -16.45 -48.25 12.59
CA ARG A 526 -17.23 -47.94 11.37
C ARG A 526 -17.22 -49.14 10.41
N GLU A 527 -17.97 -50.19 10.74
CA GLU A 527 -17.96 -51.46 9.99
C GLU A 527 -18.39 -51.32 8.52
N ASN A 528 -19.34 -50.43 8.23
CA ASN A 528 -19.76 -50.13 6.88
C ASN A 528 -18.61 -49.53 6.04
N VAL A 529 -17.80 -48.65 6.60
CA VAL A 529 -16.63 -48.05 5.95
C VAL A 529 -15.52 -49.08 5.76
N LYS A 530 -15.25 -49.92 6.77
CA LYS A 530 -14.25 -50.99 6.66
C LYS A 530 -14.56 -51.96 5.51
N LYS A 531 -15.83 -52.29 5.30
CA LYS A 531 -16.26 -53.10 4.15
C LYS A 531 -15.90 -52.42 2.82
N VAL A 532 -16.09 -51.11 2.70
CA VAL A 532 -15.72 -50.37 1.47
C VAL A 532 -14.21 -50.42 1.21
N PHE A 533 -13.38 -50.28 2.24
CA PHE A 533 -11.92 -50.43 2.09
C PHE A 533 -11.52 -51.86 1.68
N ALA A 534 -12.13 -52.87 2.30
CA ALA A 534 -11.89 -54.27 1.94
C ALA A 534 -12.31 -54.58 0.49
N GLU A 535 -13.45 -54.06 0.04
CA GLU A 535 -13.92 -54.15 -1.36
C GLU A 535 -12.94 -53.47 -2.35
N ALA A 536 -12.21 -52.45 -1.89
CA ALA A 536 -11.18 -51.76 -2.66
C ALA A 536 -9.78 -52.39 -2.50
N ASN A 537 -9.66 -53.56 -1.86
CA ASN A 537 -8.40 -54.26 -1.56
C ASN A 537 -7.39 -53.42 -0.74
N ILE A 538 -7.88 -52.53 0.12
CA ILE A 538 -7.08 -51.73 1.05
C ILE A 538 -7.23 -52.34 2.44
N VAL A 539 -6.11 -52.77 3.04
CA VAL A 539 -6.06 -53.56 4.28
C VAL A 539 -5.35 -52.87 5.43
#